data_AF-A0A5F1S5M1-F1
#
_entry.id   AF-A0A5F1S5M1-F1
#
_cell.length_a   1.000
_cell.length_b   1.000
_cell.length_c   1.000
_cell.angle_alpha   90.00
_cell.angle_beta   90.00
_cell.angle_gamma   90.00
#
_symmetry.space_group_name_H-M   'P 1'
#
loop_
_entity.id
_entity.type
_entity.pdbx_description
1 polymer ?
#
loop_
_entity_poly.entity_id
_entity_poly.type
_entity_poly.pdbx_seq_one_letter_code
_entity_poly.pdbx_strand_id
1 'polypeptide(L)'
;MNSRPYTQKSALDYIRTIQPLDPDKGWQREDIQVAFMAGAEAPPVARLMSLRDVADTLAVSVSTVNDLVRFGELAYVHAGRGTERKRLTFRPEEIESFIKRHTRRDCHDPGPQRARQSGTRKSACDLAIDRSMAGSNGFLAQRAARLADAKARKRK
;
A
#
# COMPACT_ATOMS: atom_id res chain seq x y z
N MET A 1 -31.24 10.53 9.10
CA MET A 1 -31.62 11.61 8.17
C MET A 1 -30.82 11.42 6.89
N ASN A 2 -31.50 11.11 5.79
CA ASN A 2 -30.90 10.70 4.52
C ASN A 2 -30.08 11.83 3.88
N SER A 3 -28.75 11.74 3.89
CA SER A 3 -27.88 12.53 3.03
C SER A 3 -28.01 12.00 1.61
N ARG A 4 -29.03 12.45 0.87
CA ARG A 4 -29.06 12.23 -0.59
C ARG A 4 -27.79 12.87 -1.16
N PRO A 5 -26.94 12.15 -1.92
CA PRO A 5 -25.68 12.69 -2.39
C PRO A 5 -25.93 13.95 -3.20
N TYR A 6 -25.17 15.01 -2.92
CA TYR A 6 -25.33 16.36 -3.48
C TYR A 6 -25.40 16.39 -5.02
N THR A 7 -24.79 15.40 -5.67
CA THR A 7 -24.86 15.10 -7.11
C THR A 7 -26.28 15.01 -7.64
N GLN A 8 -27.25 14.64 -6.80
CA GLN A 8 -28.64 14.50 -7.19
C GLN A 8 -29.35 15.86 -7.34
N LYS A 9 -28.86 16.93 -6.68
CA LYS A 9 -29.49 18.27 -6.77
C LYS A 9 -29.07 19.03 -8.03
N SER A 10 -27.79 19.00 -8.40
CA SER A 10 -27.30 19.63 -9.63
C SER A 10 -27.90 18.96 -10.87
N ALA A 11 -28.00 17.63 -10.87
CA ALA A 11 -28.68 16.89 -11.93
C ALA A 11 -30.17 17.28 -12.06
N LEU A 12 -30.87 17.47 -10.94
CA LEU A 12 -32.27 17.92 -10.95
C LEU A 12 -32.43 19.37 -11.45
N ASP A 13 -31.48 20.27 -11.16
CA ASP A 13 -31.52 21.64 -11.67
C ASP A 13 -31.23 21.68 -13.17
N TYR A 14 -30.28 20.88 -13.66
CA TYR A 14 -30.00 20.73 -15.09
C TYR A 14 -31.21 20.16 -15.87
N ILE A 15 -31.90 19.16 -15.30
CA ILE A 15 -33.14 18.59 -15.85
C ILE A 15 -34.25 19.64 -15.97
N ARG A 16 -34.28 20.62 -15.07
CA ARG A 16 -35.30 21.68 -15.06
C ARG A 16 -35.05 22.78 -16.08
N THR A 17 -33.79 23.05 -16.43
CA THR A 17 -33.42 24.22 -17.23
C THR A 17 -33.12 23.90 -18.70
N ILE A 18 -32.88 22.63 -19.05
CA ILE A 18 -32.44 22.26 -20.39
C ILE A 18 -33.51 21.43 -21.11
N GLN A 19 -33.73 21.76 -22.39
CA GLN A 19 -34.53 20.92 -23.30
C GLN A 19 -33.70 19.72 -23.76
N PRO A 20 -34.31 18.53 -23.97
CA PRO A 20 -33.62 17.38 -24.52
C PRO A 20 -32.98 17.74 -25.87
N LEU A 21 -31.80 17.15 -26.18
CA LEU A 21 -31.07 17.47 -27.42
C LEU A 21 -31.90 17.22 -28.68
N ASP A 22 -32.87 16.31 -28.59
CA ASP A 22 -33.87 16.04 -29.63
C ASP A 22 -35.29 16.24 -29.05
N PRO A 23 -35.98 17.35 -29.40
CA PRO A 23 -37.28 17.71 -28.81
C PRO A 23 -38.38 16.71 -29.15
N ASP A 24 -38.24 15.96 -30.24
CA ASP A 24 -39.23 14.98 -30.69
C ASP A 24 -39.08 13.62 -30.00
N LYS A 25 -37.88 13.32 -29.48
CA LYS A 25 -37.56 12.04 -28.82
C LYS A 25 -37.52 12.12 -27.30
N GLY A 26 -37.61 13.31 -26.73
CA GLY A 26 -37.55 13.51 -25.28
C GLY A 26 -36.17 13.16 -24.68
N TRP A 27 -36.12 13.01 -23.36
CA TRP A 27 -34.88 12.74 -22.63
C TRP A 27 -34.32 11.35 -22.94
N GLN A 28 -33.24 11.30 -23.71
CA GLN A 28 -32.54 10.06 -24.02
C GLN A 28 -31.48 9.75 -22.97
N ARG A 29 -30.94 8.52 -22.99
CA ARG A 29 -29.93 8.08 -22.01
C ARG A 29 -28.65 8.92 -22.11
N GLU A 30 -28.34 9.38 -23.30
CA GLU A 30 -27.20 10.23 -23.62
C GLU A 30 -27.35 11.62 -22.98
N ASP A 31 -28.56 12.19 -22.98
CA ASP A 31 -28.85 13.47 -22.32
C ASP A 31 -28.65 13.39 -20.80
N ILE A 32 -29.04 12.25 -20.21
CA ILE A 32 -28.85 11.97 -18.78
C ILE A 32 -27.36 11.82 -18.44
N GLN A 33 -26.59 11.18 -19.32
CA GLN A 33 -25.14 11.04 -19.16
C GLN A 33 -24.43 12.38 -19.30
N VAL A 34 -24.81 13.20 -20.28
CA VAL A 34 -24.27 14.55 -20.48
C VAL A 34 -24.64 15.46 -19.30
N ALA A 35 -25.88 15.42 -18.81
CA ALA A 35 -26.29 16.14 -17.61
C ALA A 35 -25.49 15.72 -16.36
N PHE A 36 -25.23 14.43 -16.21
CA PHE A 36 -24.41 13.89 -15.14
C PHE A 36 -22.94 14.34 -15.26
N MET A 37 -22.37 14.32 -16.47
CA MET A 37 -21.00 14.77 -16.73
C MET A 37 -20.84 16.29 -16.60
N ALA A 38 -21.79 17.08 -17.08
CA ALA A 38 -21.83 18.52 -16.87
C ALA A 38 -22.03 18.88 -15.40
N GLY A 39 -22.82 18.11 -14.66
CA GLY A 39 -22.92 18.19 -13.20
C GLY A 39 -21.68 17.67 -12.44
N ALA A 40 -20.79 16.95 -13.13
CA ALA A 40 -19.51 16.47 -12.63
C ALA A 40 -18.33 17.39 -12.97
N GLU A 41 -18.56 18.52 -13.65
CA GLU A 41 -17.63 19.65 -13.60
C GLU A 41 -17.57 20.12 -12.15
N ALA A 42 -16.58 19.59 -11.43
CA ALA A 42 -16.29 19.92 -10.06
C ALA A 42 -16.24 21.45 -9.94
N PRO A 43 -16.99 22.07 -9.01
CA PRO A 43 -16.93 23.51 -8.85
C PRO A 43 -15.46 23.92 -8.67
N PRO A 44 -14.99 25.00 -9.33
CA PRO A 44 -13.58 25.39 -9.35
C PRO A 44 -13.02 25.74 -7.96
N VAL A 45 -13.89 25.85 -6.96
CA VAL A 45 -13.54 26.05 -5.55
C VAL A 45 -13.95 24.80 -4.78
N ALA A 46 -12.95 24.05 -4.31
CA ALA A 46 -13.13 22.92 -3.41
C ALA A 46 -13.98 23.36 -2.21
N ARG A 47 -15.15 22.75 -2.05
CA ARG A 47 -16.08 23.12 -0.98
C ARG A 47 -15.48 22.75 0.37
N LEU A 48 -15.54 23.69 1.29
CA LEU A 48 -15.17 23.43 2.67
C LEU A 48 -16.14 22.41 3.29
N MET A 49 -15.59 21.39 3.92
CA MET A 49 -16.32 20.33 4.59
C MET A 49 -16.73 20.78 5.99
N SER A 50 -17.94 20.42 6.41
CA SER A 50 -18.37 20.65 7.78
C SER A 50 -17.74 19.61 8.72
N LEU A 51 -17.71 19.91 10.01
CA LEU A 51 -17.12 19.00 11.01
C LEU A 51 -17.77 17.60 11.00
N ARG A 52 -19.07 17.52 10.72
CA ARG A 52 -19.78 16.25 10.61
C ARG A 52 -19.34 15.47 9.36
N ASP A 53 -19.20 16.16 8.23
CA ASP A 53 -18.75 15.51 6.99
C ASP A 53 -17.32 14.95 7.14
N VAL A 54 -16.45 15.65 7.89
CA VAL A 54 -15.10 15.15 8.19
C VAL A 54 -15.13 13.91 9.08
N ALA A 55 -15.97 13.92 10.12
CA ALA A 55 -16.16 12.77 11.00
C ALA A 55 -16.64 11.54 10.21
N ASP A 56 -17.61 11.74 9.32
CA ASP A 56 -18.13 10.70 8.43
C ASP A 56 -17.06 10.21 7.45
N THR A 57 -16.21 11.10 6.93
CA THR A 57 -15.13 10.76 5.97
C THR A 57 -14.00 9.96 6.61
N LEU A 58 -13.62 10.32 7.84
CA LEU A 58 -12.58 9.61 8.59
C LEU A 58 -13.12 8.40 9.36
N ALA A 59 -14.42 8.14 9.30
CA ALA A 59 -15.13 7.11 10.07
C ALA A 59 -14.87 7.19 11.59
N VAL A 60 -14.83 8.41 12.14
CA VAL A 60 -14.61 8.69 13.56
C VAL A 60 -15.75 9.51 14.15
N SER A 61 -15.77 9.64 15.49
CA SER A 61 -16.74 10.50 16.15
C SER A 61 -16.41 11.99 16.02
N VAL A 62 -17.44 12.83 16.09
CA VAL A 62 -17.32 14.30 16.09
C VAL A 62 -16.44 14.81 17.24
N SER A 63 -16.49 14.17 18.42
CA SER A 63 -15.61 14.51 19.54
C SER A 63 -14.15 14.24 19.21
N THR A 64 -13.85 13.10 18.57
CA THR A 64 -12.48 12.78 18.13
C THR A 64 -11.95 13.83 17.16
N VAL A 65 -12.76 14.30 16.22
CA VAL A 65 -12.35 15.37 15.29
C VAL A 65 -12.04 16.68 16.04
N ASN A 66 -12.83 17.03 17.06
CA ASN A 66 -12.53 18.21 17.90
C ASN A 66 -11.22 18.05 18.68
N ASP A 67 -10.93 16.85 19.17
CA ASP A 67 -9.65 16.57 19.85
C ASP A 67 -8.48 16.73 18.87
N LEU A 68 -8.57 16.21 17.66
CA LEU A 68 -7.54 16.38 16.61
C LEU A 68 -7.30 17.86 16.29
N VAL A 69 -8.36 18.67 16.26
CA VAL A 69 -8.26 20.13 16.10
C VAL A 69 -7.60 20.79 17.31
N ARG A 70 -7.97 20.36 18.52
CA ARG A 70 -7.43 20.90 19.78
C ARG A 70 -5.94 20.59 19.95
N PHE A 71 -5.49 19.42 19.51
CA PHE A 71 -4.07 19.04 19.49
C PHE A 71 -3.30 19.66 18.31
N GLY A 72 -3.99 20.32 17.38
CA GLY A 72 -3.37 20.99 16.23
C GLY A 72 -2.95 20.04 15.12
N GLU A 73 -3.45 18.81 15.10
CA GLU A 73 -3.14 17.81 14.06
C GLU A 73 -3.92 18.09 12.76
N LEU A 74 -5.11 18.69 12.89
CA LEU A 74 -5.99 19.03 11.77
C LEU A 74 -6.16 20.54 11.65
N ALA A 75 -5.77 21.09 10.50
CA ALA A 75 -5.95 22.49 10.18
C ALA A 75 -7.42 22.79 9.83
N TYR A 76 -7.93 23.93 10.29
CA TYR A 76 -9.31 24.33 10.07
C TYR A 76 -9.42 25.81 9.67
N VAL A 77 -10.52 26.12 9.02
CA VAL A 77 -10.94 27.47 8.67
C VAL A 77 -12.17 27.82 9.51
N HIS A 78 -12.14 29.00 10.14
CA HIS A 78 -13.32 29.56 10.77
C HIS A 78 -14.25 30.14 9.70
N ALA A 79 -15.41 29.53 9.51
CA ALA A 79 -16.48 30.08 8.70
C ALA A 79 -17.56 30.70 9.61
N GLY A 80 -17.81 31.99 9.46
CA GLY A 80 -18.86 32.70 10.21
C GLY A 80 -18.49 34.13 10.59
N ARG A 81 -19.49 34.92 10.97
CA ARG A 81 -19.34 36.32 11.41
C ARG A 81 -19.40 36.40 12.93
N GLY A 82 -18.47 37.14 13.53
CA GLY A 82 -18.41 37.38 14.98
C GLY A 82 -17.85 36.20 15.78
N THR A 83 -17.88 36.32 17.10
CA THR A 83 -17.43 35.29 18.06
C THR A 83 -18.49 34.22 18.32
N GLU A 84 -19.78 34.54 18.22
CA GLU A 84 -20.87 33.65 18.64
C GLU A 84 -21.27 32.58 17.61
N ARG A 85 -21.03 32.81 16.31
CA ARG A 85 -21.47 31.91 15.22
C ARG A 85 -20.31 31.37 14.39
N LYS A 86 -19.16 31.13 15.01
CA LYS A 86 -18.00 30.52 14.34
C LYS A 86 -18.25 29.02 14.16
N ARG A 87 -18.23 28.56 12.92
CA ARG A 87 -18.25 27.13 12.58
C ARG A 87 -16.86 26.69 12.15
N LEU A 88 -16.47 25.50 12.60
CA LEU A 88 -15.26 24.83 12.12
C LEU A 88 -15.56 24.23 10.75
N THR A 89 -14.74 24.59 9.78
CA THR A 89 -14.83 24.08 8.41
C THR A 89 -13.45 23.65 7.95
N PHE A 90 -13.39 22.63 7.10
CA PHE A 90 -12.14 21.97 6.72
C PHE A 90 -11.97 21.99 5.22
N ARG A 91 -10.72 22.12 4.77
CA ARG A 91 -10.38 21.92 3.37
C ARG A 91 -10.22 20.43 3.10
N PRO A 92 -10.76 19.91 1.99
CA PRO A 92 -10.59 18.49 1.65
C PRO A 92 -9.11 18.10 1.51
N GLU A 93 -8.27 19.00 0.99
CA GLU A 93 -6.83 18.76 0.82
C GLU A 93 -6.11 18.54 2.16
N GLU A 94 -6.58 19.18 3.24
CA GLU A 94 -6.01 19.01 4.58
C GLU A 94 -6.37 17.66 5.18
N ILE A 95 -7.55 17.13 4.86
CA ILE A 95 -7.99 15.79 5.29
C ILE A 95 -7.15 14.74 4.56
N GLU A 96 -6.93 14.90 3.26
CA GLU A 96 -6.03 14.04 2.50
C GLU A 96 -4.60 14.08 3.05
N SER A 97 -4.11 15.28 3.38
CA SER A 97 -2.78 15.47 3.98
C SER A 97 -2.70 14.86 5.38
N PHE A 98 -3.76 14.94 6.17
CA PHE A 98 -3.88 14.25 7.46
C PHE A 98 -3.78 12.74 7.28
N ILE A 99 -4.55 12.16 6.34
CA ILE A 99 -4.51 10.72 6.04
C ILE A 99 -3.11 10.30 5.61
N LYS A 100 -2.45 11.05 4.72
CA LYS A 100 -1.08 10.76 4.28
C LYS A 100 -0.09 10.76 5.43
N ARG A 101 -0.21 11.69 6.38
CA ARG A 101 0.67 11.80 7.56
C ARG A 101 0.41 10.68 8.59
N HIS A 102 -0.84 10.28 8.78
CA HIS A 102 -1.24 9.30 9.79
C HIS A 102 -1.30 7.86 9.27
N THR A 103 -1.21 7.65 7.95
CA THR A 103 -1.10 6.33 7.36
C THR A 103 0.30 5.78 7.58
N ARG A 104 0.48 4.98 8.63
CA ARG A 104 1.66 4.14 8.79
C ARG A 104 1.48 2.87 7.98
N ARG A 105 2.47 2.53 7.17
CA ARG A 105 2.59 1.21 6.56
C ARG A 105 3.56 0.44 7.40
N ASP A 106 3.05 -0.49 8.19
CA ASP A 106 3.90 -1.48 8.82
C ASP A 106 4.41 -2.37 7.69
N CYS A 107 5.58 -2.01 7.13
CA CYS A 107 6.32 -2.94 6.31
C CYS A 107 6.75 -4.07 7.24
N HIS A 108 6.19 -5.25 7.02
CA HIS A 108 6.82 -6.46 7.51
C HIS A 108 8.19 -6.50 6.83
N ASP A 109 9.23 -6.08 7.53
CA ASP A 109 10.60 -6.40 7.15
C ASP A 109 10.77 -7.88 7.49
N PRO A 110 10.82 -8.81 6.51
CA PRO A 110 11.48 -10.07 6.73
C PRO A 110 12.97 -9.76 6.79
N GLY A 111 13.42 -9.07 7.84
CA GLY A 111 14.83 -8.94 8.15
C GLY A 111 15.45 -10.33 8.01
N PRO A 112 16.67 -10.44 7.43
CA PRO A 112 17.16 -11.67 6.84
C PRO A 112 16.92 -12.80 7.83
N GLN A 113 15.96 -13.68 7.48
CA GLN A 113 15.65 -14.87 8.24
C GLN A 113 17.01 -15.50 8.51
N ARG A 114 17.48 -15.43 9.77
CA ARG A 114 18.82 -15.89 10.14
C ARG A 114 19.02 -17.17 9.40
N ALA A 115 19.90 -17.13 8.40
CA ALA A 115 20.14 -18.26 7.54
C ALA A 115 20.36 -19.40 8.51
N ARG A 116 19.42 -20.36 8.53
CA ARG A 116 19.66 -21.60 9.25
C ARG A 116 20.97 -22.02 8.62
N GLN A 117 22.05 -21.94 9.39
CA GLN A 117 23.30 -22.55 9.02
C GLN A 117 22.96 -24.04 9.00
N SER A 118 22.36 -24.47 7.90
CA SER A 118 22.42 -25.83 7.43
C SER A 118 23.89 -25.98 7.13
N GLY A 119 24.67 -26.26 8.17
CA GLY A 119 26.06 -26.64 8.04
C GLY A 119 26.06 -27.72 6.99
N THR A 120 26.69 -27.41 5.86
CA THR A 120 26.77 -28.27 4.69
C THR A 120 27.11 -29.66 5.17
N ARG A 121 26.09 -30.54 5.28
CA ARG A 121 26.33 -31.96 5.42
C ARG A 121 26.89 -32.33 4.08
N LYS A 122 28.21 -32.43 4.01
CA LYS A 122 28.95 -32.90 2.85
C LYS A 122 28.21 -34.11 2.30
N SER A 123 27.92 -34.10 1.00
CA SER A 123 27.26 -35.23 0.37
C SER A 123 28.14 -36.48 0.57
N ALA A 124 27.57 -37.68 0.47
CA ALA A 124 28.36 -38.91 0.57
C ALA A 124 29.53 -38.93 -0.44
N CYS A 125 29.35 -38.28 -1.61
CA CYS A 125 30.40 -38.07 -2.60
C CYS A 125 31.51 -37.14 -2.09
N ASP A 126 31.18 -35.99 -1.49
CA ASP A 126 32.18 -35.06 -0.96
C ASP A 126 33.01 -35.69 0.16
N LEU A 127 32.37 -36.50 1.03
CA LEU A 127 33.08 -37.27 2.05
C LEU A 127 33.99 -38.37 1.45
N ALA A 128 33.59 -38.96 0.32
CA ALA A 128 34.42 -39.95 -0.37
C ALA A 128 35.64 -39.31 -1.04
N ILE A 129 35.48 -38.10 -1.58
CA ILE A 129 36.58 -37.31 -2.16
C ILE A 129 37.54 -36.83 -1.07
N ASP A 130 37.03 -36.35 0.07
CA ASP A 130 37.90 -35.94 1.18
C ASP A 130 38.66 -37.13 1.76
N ARG A 131 38.04 -38.32 1.87
CA ARG A 131 38.73 -39.55 2.30
C ARG A 131 39.77 -40.03 1.31
N SER A 132 39.60 -39.80 0.01
CA SER A 132 40.61 -40.16 -0.99
C SER A 132 41.79 -39.19 -1.02
N MET A 133 41.55 -37.92 -0.63
CA MET A 133 42.55 -36.86 -0.56
C MET A 133 43.31 -36.83 0.79
N ALA A 134 42.64 -37.19 1.90
CA ALA A 134 43.22 -37.25 3.24
C ALA A 134 43.97 -38.58 3.45
N GLY A 135 45.10 -38.74 2.77
CA GLY A 135 45.85 -39.98 2.85
C GLY A 135 47.26 -39.87 2.30
N SER A 136 48.12 -39.12 2.99
CA SER A 136 49.59 -39.17 2.82
C SER A 136 50.19 -40.60 3.00
N ASN A 137 49.37 -41.60 3.38
CA ASN A 137 49.71 -43.02 3.47
C ASN A 137 48.72 -43.90 2.68
N GLY A 138 48.24 -43.44 1.51
CA GLY A 138 47.22 -44.13 0.73
C GLY A 138 47.63 -45.49 0.13
N PHE A 139 46.63 -46.34 -0.15
CA PHE A 139 46.75 -47.70 -0.73
C PHE A 139 47.70 -47.80 -1.94
N LEU A 140 47.75 -46.77 -2.79
CA LEU A 140 48.64 -46.72 -3.96
C LEU A 140 50.12 -46.69 -3.56
N ALA A 141 50.49 -45.95 -2.51
CA ALA A 141 51.86 -45.91 -1.99
C ALA A 141 52.28 -47.28 -1.43
N GLN A 142 51.38 -47.94 -0.70
CA GLN A 142 51.63 -49.27 -0.14
C GLN A 142 51.74 -50.35 -1.23
N ARG A 143 50.95 -50.24 -2.30
CA ARG A 143 51.05 -51.12 -3.48
C ARG A 143 52.36 -50.92 -4.23
N ALA A 144 52.82 -49.68 -4.39
CA ALA A 144 54.10 -49.38 -5.02
C ALA A 144 55.28 -49.98 -4.22
N ALA A 145 55.26 -49.84 -2.89
CA ALA A 145 56.28 -50.45 -2.01
C ALA A 145 56.33 -51.98 -2.13
N ARG A 146 55.17 -52.66 -2.11
CA ARG A 146 55.10 -54.13 -2.29
C ARG A 146 55.63 -54.59 -3.64
N LEU A 147 55.35 -53.84 -4.71
CA LEU A 147 55.88 -54.15 -6.04
C LEU A 147 57.40 -53.95 -6.11
N ALA A 148 57.94 -52.93 -5.45
CA ALA A 148 59.38 -52.70 -5.36
C ALA A 148 60.09 -53.84 -4.60
N ASP A 149 59.55 -54.28 -3.46
CA ASP A 149 60.08 -55.40 -2.68
C ASP A 149 60.04 -56.72 -3.46
N ALA A 150 58.93 -57.00 -4.16
CA ALA A 150 58.81 -58.20 -4.99
C ALA A 150 59.84 -58.20 -6.14
N LYS A 151 60.11 -57.02 -6.73
CA LYS A 151 61.11 -56.88 -7.79
C LYS A 151 62.54 -57.02 -7.25
N ALA A 152 62.80 -56.52 -6.03
CA ALA A 152 64.09 -56.68 -5.36
C ALA A 152 64.37 -58.15 -5.00
N ARG A 153 63.35 -58.89 -4.54
CA ARG A 153 63.46 -60.33 -4.25
C ARG A 153 63.73 -61.18 -5.49
N LYS A 154 63.23 -60.79 -6.66
CA LYS A 154 63.50 -61.48 -7.95
C LYS A 154 64.85 -61.15 -8.58
N ARG A 155 65.53 -60.11 -8.10
CA ARG A 155 66.85 -59.66 -8.61
C ARG A 155 68.04 -60.18 -7.78
N LYS A 156 67.78 -60.86 -6.67
CA LYS A 156 68.76 -61.68 -5.95
C LYS A 156 68.61 -63.13 -6.40
#